data_AF-A0A1Q5CMC2-F1
#
_entry.id   AF-A0A1Q5CMC2-F1
#
_cell.length_a   1.000
_cell.length_b   1.000
_cell.length_c   1.000
_cell.angle_alpha   90.00
_cell.angle_beta   90.00
_cell.angle_gamma   90.00
#
_symmetry.space_group_name_H-M   'P 1'
#
loop_
_entity.id
_entity.type
_entity.pdbx_description
1 polymer ?
#
loop_
_entity_poly.entity_id
_entity_poly.type
_entity_poly.pdbx_seq_one_letter_code
_entity_poly.pdbx_strand_id
1 'polypeptide(L)'
;MRGFLASSIGVTCAAALALPLTPPASAATTPANRGAAPAGAYVPGSTQSLPLAPLGGDRAPGAAEQGVPRRDVPHFSLVGIVWDDPATELHGQVQVRTRAAATGVWSAWQELETHNADHAADPGTPESTSGRVRGATAPLWVGESDGVEVRVRADSAPGAARTASHTTGPARPTAFALPTGMRLELVDPGEGAPPAPEDGPRTTAVAGLAPLGAHEIPAERQRAKPYTGPRPSITTRRGWGADEKLREKKYVYTKKVKAAFVHHSATGNNYRCSQAPSVIRSIYRYHVNSMGWRDLGYNFLIDKCGKIYEGRAGGVSKAVLGAHTYGFNSNSMGIAVLGTYSSKKPSSAAVKAVARLTAWKLGLSGMNPRGKTYLKSGGGNLYRKGKNVRLNVISGHRDGFATSCPGKKLYGKLGTARSTAAKYQGR
;
A
#
# COMPACT_ATOMS: atom_id res chain seq x y z
N MET A 1 -32.43 -70.76 -43.51
CA MET A 1 -32.07 -72.20 -43.58
C MET A 1 -30.69 -72.30 -44.21
N ARG A 2 -29.78 -73.04 -43.54
CA ARG A 2 -28.43 -73.46 -44.00
C ARG A 2 -27.40 -72.33 -44.08
N GLY A 3 -26.20 -72.40 -43.52
CA GLY A 3 -25.50 -73.43 -42.75
C GLY A 3 -24.05 -72.94 -42.57
N PHE A 4 -23.49 -73.07 -41.37
CA PHE A 4 -22.07 -72.85 -41.12
C PHE A 4 -21.27 -74.07 -41.61
N LEU A 5 -20.18 -73.82 -42.33
CA LEU A 5 -19.04 -74.75 -42.44
C LEU A 5 -17.74 -73.95 -42.28
N ALA A 6 -16.91 -74.48 -41.41
CA ALA A 6 -15.62 -73.95 -40.98
C ALA A 6 -14.45 -74.63 -41.72
N SER A 7 -13.24 -74.13 -41.42
CA SER A 7 -11.90 -74.71 -41.68
C SER A 7 -11.30 -74.36 -43.06
N SER A 8 -10.01 -74.04 -43.24
CA SER A 8 -8.81 -74.16 -42.38
C SER A 8 -7.67 -73.21 -42.88
N ILE A 9 -6.88 -72.71 -41.92
CA ILE A 9 -5.40 -72.59 -41.88
C ILE A 9 -4.62 -72.13 -43.14
N GLY A 10 -3.86 -71.04 -42.99
CA GLY A 10 -2.74 -70.69 -43.87
C GLY A 10 -1.98 -69.45 -43.42
N VAL A 11 -0.88 -69.65 -42.70
CA VAL A 11 0.05 -68.67 -42.13
C VAL A 11 0.82 -67.92 -43.23
N THR A 12 1.04 -66.60 -43.10
CA THR A 12 2.39 -65.96 -43.10
C THR A 12 2.29 -64.43 -43.00
N CYS A 13 2.88 -63.89 -41.94
CA CYS A 13 3.16 -62.46 -41.79
C CYS A 13 4.33 -62.04 -42.69
N ALA A 14 4.14 -61.00 -43.49
CA ALA A 14 5.22 -60.14 -43.98
C ALA A 14 4.70 -58.69 -44.03
N ALA A 15 5.05 -57.88 -43.03
CA ALA A 15 4.80 -56.45 -43.03
C ALA A 15 5.93 -55.73 -43.75
N ALA A 16 5.64 -55.14 -44.91
CA ALA A 16 6.52 -54.20 -45.60
C ALA A 16 6.01 -52.77 -45.34
N LEU A 17 6.79 -51.98 -44.59
CA LEU A 17 6.57 -50.55 -44.42
C LEU A 17 6.92 -49.81 -45.73
N ALA A 18 5.99 -49.00 -46.22
CA ALA A 18 6.25 -48.00 -47.25
C ALA A 18 6.09 -46.59 -46.64
N LEU A 19 7.19 -45.84 -46.63
CA LEU A 19 7.26 -44.40 -46.30
C LEU A 19 7.01 -43.57 -47.58
N PRO A 20 6.26 -42.45 -47.53
CA PRO A 20 6.25 -41.47 -48.60
C PRO A 20 7.28 -40.35 -48.38
N LEU A 21 8.03 -40.05 -49.44
CA LEU A 21 9.01 -38.96 -49.56
C LEU A 21 8.31 -37.61 -49.84
N THR A 22 8.71 -36.55 -49.13
CA THR A 22 8.36 -35.15 -49.45
C THR A 22 9.60 -34.35 -49.91
N PRO A 23 9.46 -33.43 -50.88
CA PRO A 23 10.57 -32.70 -51.52
C PRO A 23 11.16 -31.57 -50.64
N PRO A 24 12.38 -31.07 -50.95
CA PRO A 24 13.11 -30.14 -50.11
C PRO A 24 12.62 -28.69 -50.27
N ALA A 25 12.39 -28.00 -49.16
CA ALA A 25 12.08 -26.57 -49.15
C ALA A 25 13.38 -25.74 -49.06
N SER A 26 13.49 -24.74 -49.94
CA SER A 26 14.60 -23.79 -50.05
C SER A 26 14.88 -23.03 -48.76
N ALA A 27 16.18 -22.81 -48.51
CA ALA A 27 16.70 -22.02 -47.41
C ALA A 27 16.29 -20.55 -47.52
N ALA A 28 15.51 -20.07 -46.54
CA ALA A 28 15.34 -18.65 -46.25
C ALA A 28 16.21 -18.31 -45.04
N THR A 29 17.17 -17.41 -45.23
CA THR A 29 18.09 -16.90 -44.21
C THR A 29 17.30 -16.08 -43.18
N THR A 30 16.93 -16.69 -42.05
CA THR A 30 16.44 -15.97 -40.88
C THR A 30 17.58 -15.11 -40.31
N PRO A 31 17.38 -13.81 -40.04
CA PRO A 31 18.36 -13.05 -39.28
C PRO A 31 18.44 -13.67 -37.89
N ALA A 32 19.66 -14.03 -37.49
CA ALA A 32 19.97 -14.54 -36.17
C ALA A 32 19.36 -13.63 -35.11
N ASN A 33 18.35 -14.14 -34.41
CA ASN A 33 17.81 -13.54 -33.20
C ASN A 33 18.97 -13.51 -32.20
N ARG A 34 19.62 -12.35 -32.05
CA ARG A 34 20.65 -12.13 -31.03
C ARG A 34 20.01 -12.52 -29.71
N GLY A 35 20.58 -13.54 -29.08
CA GLY A 35 20.03 -14.21 -27.92
C GLY A 35 19.47 -13.21 -26.91
N ALA A 36 18.18 -13.37 -26.60
CA ALA A 36 17.71 -12.91 -25.31
C ALA A 36 18.62 -13.54 -24.27
N ALA A 37 19.33 -12.71 -23.51
CA ALA A 37 20.04 -13.15 -22.33
C ALA A 37 19.09 -14.04 -21.51
N PRO A 38 19.58 -15.14 -20.89
CA PRO A 38 18.72 -15.95 -20.04
C PRO A 38 18.02 -15.01 -19.07
N ALA A 39 16.68 -15.06 -19.05
CA ALA A 39 15.89 -14.30 -18.10
C ALA A 39 16.49 -14.59 -16.72
N GLY A 40 17.18 -13.61 -16.14
CA GLY A 40 17.80 -13.77 -14.84
C GLY A 40 16.74 -14.29 -13.88
N ALA A 41 17.11 -15.26 -13.05
CA ALA A 41 16.19 -15.88 -12.11
C ALA A 41 15.36 -14.79 -11.41
N TYR A 42 14.03 -14.86 -11.55
CA TYR A 42 13.13 -13.92 -10.89
C TYR A 42 13.45 -13.91 -9.39
N VAL A 43 13.81 -12.74 -8.86
CA VAL A 43 14.07 -12.55 -7.42
C VAL A 43 12.80 -11.97 -6.80
N PRO A 44 12.07 -12.74 -5.97
CA PRO A 44 10.89 -12.23 -5.30
C PRO A 44 11.25 -11.07 -4.37
N GLY A 45 10.40 -10.04 -4.36
CA GLY A 45 10.53 -8.88 -3.48
C GLY A 45 11.39 -7.79 -4.11
N SER A 46 10.83 -7.08 -5.09
CA SER A 46 11.50 -6.02 -5.81
C SER A 46 10.62 -4.77 -5.96
N THR A 47 11.27 -3.65 -6.29
CA THR A 47 10.60 -2.40 -6.69
C THR A 47 11.19 -1.99 -8.03
N GLN A 48 10.36 -1.88 -9.06
CA GLN A 48 10.74 -1.36 -10.35
C GLN A 48 10.21 0.06 -10.51
N SER A 49 11.08 0.97 -10.92
CA SER A 49 10.73 2.37 -11.15
C SER A 49 10.83 2.70 -12.64
N LEU A 50 9.74 3.17 -13.24
CA LEU A 50 9.65 3.52 -14.65
C LEU A 50 9.35 5.02 -14.80
N PRO A 51 10.18 5.80 -15.52
CA PRO A 51 9.89 7.22 -15.73
C PRO A 51 8.59 7.40 -16.53
N LEU A 52 7.78 8.37 -16.15
CA LEU A 52 6.64 8.80 -16.97
C LEU A 52 7.15 9.69 -18.09
N ALA A 53 6.71 9.41 -19.32
CA ALA A 53 7.04 10.19 -20.51
C ALA A 53 5.77 10.83 -21.08
N PRO A 54 5.87 11.93 -21.83
CA PRO A 54 4.73 12.48 -22.57
C PRO A 54 4.03 11.41 -23.42
N LEU A 55 2.70 11.31 -23.30
CA LEU A 55 1.88 10.42 -24.13
C LEU A 55 1.30 11.22 -25.30
N GLY A 56 1.89 11.06 -26.48
CA GLY A 56 1.45 11.69 -27.73
C GLY A 56 2.57 12.43 -28.45
N GLY A 57 2.85 12.01 -29.68
CA GLY A 57 3.62 12.77 -30.66
C GLY A 57 2.68 13.67 -31.47
N ASP A 58 3.07 14.92 -31.64
CA ASP A 58 2.50 15.94 -32.54
C ASP A 58 1.01 16.33 -32.41
N ARG A 59 0.83 17.61 -32.02
CA ARG A 59 -0.30 18.50 -32.37
C ARG A 59 -1.71 18.08 -31.91
N ALA A 60 -1.91 18.04 -30.59
CA ALA A 60 -3.18 18.44 -29.99
C ALA A 60 -2.89 19.30 -28.74
N PRO A 61 -3.19 20.61 -28.74
CA PRO A 61 -2.95 21.41 -27.56
C PRO A 61 -4.11 21.20 -26.57
N GLY A 62 -3.84 20.84 -25.32
CA GLY A 62 -4.94 20.70 -24.34
C GLY A 62 -4.63 20.18 -22.94
N ALA A 63 -3.69 19.25 -22.77
CA ALA A 63 -3.25 18.85 -21.44
C ALA A 63 -1.87 18.19 -21.54
N ALA A 64 -0.95 18.53 -20.64
CA ALA A 64 0.26 17.74 -20.47
C ALA A 64 -0.16 16.36 -19.94
N GLU A 65 -0.19 15.36 -20.82
CA GLU A 65 -0.44 13.97 -20.45
C GLU A 65 0.91 13.25 -20.41
N GLN A 66 1.23 12.64 -19.26
CA GLN A 66 2.42 11.82 -19.08
C GLN A 66 2.03 10.43 -18.64
N GLY A 67 2.84 9.43 -18.93
CA GLY A 67 2.49 8.06 -18.58
C GLY A 67 3.46 7.00 -19.07
N VAL A 68 2.98 5.77 -18.98
CA VAL A 68 3.64 4.57 -19.46
C VAL A 68 2.68 3.90 -20.44
N PRO A 69 2.98 3.83 -21.75
CA PRO A 69 2.14 3.12 -22.70
C PRO A 69 2.15 1.62 -22.35
N ARG A 70 1.10 0.93 -22.80
CA ARG A 70 0.89 -0.50 -22.56
C ARG A 70 2.17 -1.29 -22.81
N ARG A 71 2.67 -1.98 -21.78
CA ARG A 71 3.88 -2.81 -21.87
C ARG A 71 3.84 -3.98 -20.92
N ASP A 72 4.60 -5.01 -21.28
CA ASP A 72 4.94 -6.13 -20.39
C ASP A 72 6.00 -5.68 -19.39
N VAL A 73 5.89 -6.20 -18.17
CA VAL A 73 6.81 -5.92 -17.05
C VAL A 73 7.00 -7.19 -16.22
N PRO A 74 8.09 -7.29 -15.45
CA PRO A 74 8.19 -8.27 -14.37
C PRO A 74 6.98 -8.23 -13.43
N HIS A 75 6.77 -9.33 -12.72
CA HIS A 75 5.64 -9.49 -11.81
C HIS A 75 5.60 -8.41 -10.72
N PHE A 76 4.40 -7.91 -10.42
CA PHE A 76 4.12 -6.92 -9.37
C PHE A 76 2.70 -7.08 -8.83
N SER A 77 2.43 -6.58 -7.62
CA SER A 77 1.08 -6.65 -7.02
C SER A 77 0.55 -5.31 -6.51
N LEU A 78 1.39 -4.27 -6.51
CA LEU A 78 1.02 -2.91 -6.09
C LEU A 78 1.65 -1.87 -7.00
N VAL A 79 0.91 -0.79 -7.24
CA VAL A 79 1.35 0.36 -8.04
C VAL A 79 1.24 1.67 -7.27
N GLY A 80 2.10 2.62 -7.57
CA GLY A 80 2.01 4.00 -7.11
C GLY A 80 2.80 4.92 -8.03
N ILE A 81 2.57 6.23 -7.95
CA ILE A 81 3.38 7.25 -8.65
C ILE A 81 4.14 8.05 -7.61
N VAL A 82 5.43 8.28 -7.85
CA VAL A 82 6.29 9.16 -7.03
C VAL A 82 6.89 10.28 -7.88
N TRP A 83 7.29 11.38 -7.23
CA TRP A 83 7.97 12.52 -7.85
C TRP A 83 9.02 13.14 -6.92
N ASP A 84 9.90 13.97 -7.48
CA ASP A 84 11.14 14.37 -6.81
C ASP A 84 10.90 15.24 -5.57
N ASP A 85 10.06 16.27 -5.67
CA ASP A 85 9.80 17.20 -4.56
C ASP A 85 8.56 16.77 -3.74
N PRO A 86 8.73 16.30 -2.50
CA PRO A 86 7.61 15.93 -1.63
C PRO A 86 6.71 17.11 -1.21
N ALA A 87 7.17 18.36 -1.37
CA ALA A 87 6.35 19.53 -1.09
C ALA A 87 5.43 19.94 -2.27
N THR A 88 5.68 19.41 -3.47
CA THR A 88 4.85 19.67 -4.64
C THR A 88 3.60 18.79 -4.63
N GLU A 89 2.42 19.39 -4.70
CA GLU A 89 1.15 18.66 -4.84
C GLU A 89 0.89 18.27 -6.31
N LEU A 90 0.31 17.07 -6.51
CA LEU A 90 -0.14 16.63 -7.83
C LEU A 90 -1.59 17.05 -8.06
N HIS A 91 -1.79 18.07 -8.89
CA HIS A 91 -3.12 18.51 -9.34
C HIS A 91 -3.46 17.84 -10.68
N GLY A 92 -4.14 16.70 -10.62
CA GLY A 92 -4.52 15.95 -11.80
C GLY A 92 -5.11 14.59 -11.50
N GLN A 93 -5.52 13.91 -12.56
CA GLN A 93 -6.03 12.55 -12.52
C GLN A 93 -4.94 11.56 -12.88
N VAL A 94 -4.72 10.58 -12.01
CA VAL A 94 -3.81 9.45 -12.25
C VAL A 94 -4.66 8.22 -12.47
N GLN A 95 -4.50 7.59 -13.63
CA GLN A 95 -5.22 6.37 -13.97
C GLN A 95 -4.25 5.25 -14.35
N VAL A 96 -4.53 4.05 -13.86
CA VAL A 96 -3.78 2.83 -14.17
C VAL A 96 -4.72 1.74 -14.65
N ARG A 97 -4.23 0.89 -15.53
CA ARG A 97 -4.80 -0.45 -15.75
C ARG A 97 -3.68 -1.47 -15.78
N THR A 98 -3.98 -2.68 -15.33
CA THR A 98 -2.99 -3.76 -15.24
C THR A 98 -3.51 -5.02 -15.90
N ARG A 99 -2.58 -5.87 -16.34
CA ARG A 99 -2.88 -7.22 -16.82
C ARG A 99 -2.69 -8.20 -15.67
N ALA A 100 -3.72 -8.98 -15.38
CA ALA A 100 -3.64 -10.02 -14.37
C ALA A 100 -2.77 -11.19 -14.88
N ALA A 101 -1.70 -11.51 -14.16
CA ALA A 101 -0.71 -12.51 -14.58
C ALA A 101 -1.34 -13.91 -14.80
N ALA A 102 -2.33 -14.27 -13.98
CA ALA A 102 -2.99 -15.58 -14.05
C ALA A 102 -3.94 -15.75 -15.26
N THR A 103 -4.41 -14.66 -15.87
CA THR A 103 -5.48 -14.74 -16.90
C THR A 103 -5.13 -14.01 -18.19
N GLY A 104 -4.12 -13.14 -18.19
CA GLY A 104 -3.80 -12.26 -19.31
C GLY A 104 -4.84 -11.15 -19.56
N VAL A 105 -5.87 -11.03 -18.72
CA VAL A 105 -6.95 -10.05 -18.87
C VAL A 105 -6.54 -8.70 -18.29
N TRP A 106 -6.83 -7.63 -19.04
CA TRP A 106 -6.64 -6.25 -18.60
C TRP A 106 -7.81 -5.76 -17.75
N SER A 107 -7.50 -5.05 -16.67
CA SER A 107 -8.51 -4.33 -15.90
C SER A 107 -9.09 -3.16 -16.69
N ALA A 108 -10.26 -2.69 -16.28
CA ALA A 108 -10.68 -1.33 -16.58
C ALA A 108 -9.68 -0.31 -15.97
N TRP A 109 -9.75 0.94 -16.42
CA TRP A 109 -9.00 2.03 -15.80
C TRP A 109 -9.44 2.23 -14.34
N GLN A 110 -8.46 2.35 -13.45
CA GLN A 110 -8.62 2.60 -12.03
C GLN A 110 -7.92 3.90 -11.69
N GLU A 111 -8.53 4.70 -10.83
CA GLU A 111 -7.98 5.97 -10.37
C GLU A 111 -7.11 5.78 -9.12
N LEU A 112 -5.96 6.45 -9.07
CA LEU A 112 -5.12 6.53 -7.87
C LEU A 112 -5.44 7.82 -7.11
N GLU A 113 -5.55 7.71 -5.79
CA GLU A 113 -5.70 8.87 -4.90
C GLU A 113 -4.41 9.69 -4.89
N THR A 114 -4.50 10.94 -5.33
CA THR A 114 -3.36 11.85 -5.51
C THR A 114 -3.07 12.69 -4.25
N HIS A 115 -4.03 12.79 -3.33
CA HIS A 115 -3.88 13.54 -2.08
C HIS A 115 -3.29 12.66 -0.96
N ASN A 116 -2.01 12.33 -1.08
CA ASN A 116 -1.29 11.47 -0.11
C ASN A 116 -0.13 12.20 0.61
N ALA A 117 0.04 13.51 0.39
CA ALA A 117 0.99 14.35 1.11
C ALA A 117 0.69 14.49 2.63
N ASP A 118 -0.52 14.11 3.05
CA ASP A 118 -0.98 14.06 4.43
C ASP A 118 -0.31 12.93 5.24
N HIS A 119 0.09 11.87 4.55
CA HIS A 119 0.93 10.81 5.07
C HIS A 119 2.39 11.20 4.85
N ALA A 120 2.98 11.95 5.78
CA ALA A 120 4.37 12.38 5.67
C ALA A 120 5.03 12.58 7.05
N ALA A 121 6.36 12.68 7.02
CA ALA A 121 7.18 13.04 8.17
C ALA A 121 6.84 14.44 8.70
N ASP A 122 6.80 14.64 10.02
CA ASP A 122 6.69 15.99 10.59
C ASP A 122 7.95 16.82 10.25
N PRO A 123 7.82 18.13 9.96
CA PRO A 123 8.95 18.99 9.63
C PRO A 123 10.04 19.01 10.70
N GLY A 124 11.30 18.92 10.27
CA GLY A 124 12.47 18.96 11.16
C GLY A 124 12.67 17.69 11.99
N THR A 125 11.94 16.61 11.68
CA THR A 125 12.25 15.29 12.23
C THR A 125 13.32 14.59 11.39
N PRO A 126 14.07 13.62 11.96
CA PRO A 126 15.03 12.85 11.18
C PRO A 126 14.41 12.11 9.98
N GLU A 127 13.10 11.82 10.03
CA GLU A 127 12.33 11.27 8.91
C GLU A 127 12.27 12.25 7.72
N SER A 128 12.09 13.55 8.00
CA SER A 128 11.99 14.59 6.97
C SER A 128 13.35 15.03 6.39
N THR A 129 14.45 14.81 7.10
CA THR A 129 15.79 15.34 6.73
C THR A 129 16.68 14.32 6.04
N SER A 130 16.16 13.16 5.63
CA SER A 130 16.96 12.12 4.95
C SER A 130 17.43 12.52 3.55
N GLY A 131 16.84 13.58 2.96
CA GLY A 131 17.13 14.06 1.60
C GLY A 131 16.66 13.11 0.49
N ARG A 132 15.94 12.03 0.84
CA ARG A 132 15.47 10.98 -0.09
C ARG A 132 13.95 10.89 -0.18
N VAL A 133 13.24 11.73 0.56
CA VAL A 133 11.78 11.68 0.62
C VAL A 133 11.21 12.18 -0.70
N ARG A 134 10.25 11.44 -1.25
CA ARG A 134 9.55 11.77 -2.50
C ARG A 134 8.09 12.07 -2.24
N GLY A 135 7.51 12.91 -3.10
CA GLY A 135 6.05 13.04 -3.17
C GLY A 135 5.48 11.78 -3.81
N ALA A 136 4.26 11.41 -3.44
CA ALA A 136 3.68 10.15 -3.88
C ALA A 136 2.16 10.16 -3.88
N THR A 137 1.54 9.38 -4.76
CA THR A 137 0.13 8.99 -4.66
C THR A 137 -0.07 7.96 -3.55
N ALA A 138 -1.32 7.74 -3.13
CA ALA A 138 -1.64 6.55 -2.35
C ALA A 138 -1.36 5.29 -3.21
N PRO A 139 -0.90 4.19 -2.59
CA PRO A 139 -0.62 2.97 -3.32
C PRO A 139 -1.92 2.22 -3.66
N LEU A 140 -1.96 1.53 -4.80
CA LEU A 140 -3.09 0.69 -5.23
C LEU A 140 -2.68 -0.78 -5.31
N TRP A 141 -3.39 -1.66 -4.58
CA TRP A 141 -3.23 -3.10 -4.72
C TRP A 141 -3.98 -3.58 -5.97
N VAL A 142 -3.25 -4.17 -6.90
CA VAL A 142 -3.78 -4.67 -8.18
C VAL A 142 -3.81 -6.20 -8.25
N GLY A 143 -3.21 -6.86 -7.25
CA GLY A 143 -2.98 -8.31 -7.28
C GLY A 143 -1.92 -8.69 -8.32
N GLU A 144 -1.60 -9.98 -8.39
CA GLU A 144 -0.55 -10.51 -9.26
C GLU A 144 -0.72 -10.06 -10.72
N SER A 145 0.18 -9.21 -11.19
CA SER A 145 0.12 -8.51 -12.48
C SER A 145 1.47 -8.55 -13.19
N ASP A 146 1.45 -8.53 -14.52
CA ASP A 146 2.64 -8.65 -15.39
C ASP A 146 2.59 -7.70 -16.61
N GLY A 147 1.60 -6.81 -16.63
CA GLY A 147 1.45 -5.78 -17.65
C GLY A 147 0.85 -4.52 -17.03
N VAL A 148 1.27 -3.35 -17.53
CA VAL A 148 0.82 -2.06 -17.00
C VAL A 148 0.63 -1.02 -18.09
N GLU A 149 -0.30 -0.11 -17.84
CA GLU A 149 -0.45 1.14 -18.56
C GLU A 149 -0.91 2.23 -17.59
N VAL A 150 -0.28 3.40 -17.68
CA VAL A 150 -0.52 4.54 -16.80
C VAL A 150 -0.68 5.79 -17.63
N ARG A 151 -1.62 6.65 -17.20
CA ARG A 151 -1.73 8.02 -17.68
C ARG A 151 -1.97 8.98 -16.52
N VAL A 152 -1.34 10.13 -16.60
CA VAL A 152 -1.45 11.25 -15.67
C VAL A 152 -1.84 12.47 -16.46
N ARG A 153 -2.98 13.06 -16.12
CA ARG A 153 -3.52 14.24 -16.80
C ARG A 153 -3.62 15.38 -15.79
N ALA A 154 -2.96 16.50 -16.10
CA ALA A 154 -3.09 17.69 -15.28
C ALA A 154 -4.54 18.21 -15.28
N ASP A 155 -5.00 18.68 -14.13
CA ASP A 155 -6.26 19.41 -14.06
C ASP A 155 -6.12 20.78 -14.73
N SER A 156 -7.24 21.30 -15.21
CA SER A 156 -7.31 22.70 -15.66
C SER A 156 -7.21 23.63 -14.45
N ALA A 157 -6.33 24.63 -14.50
CA ALA A 157 -6.25 25.62 -13.44
C ALA A 157 -7.55 26.45 -13.42
N PRO A 158 -8.07 26.82 -12.23
CA PRO A 158 -9.15 27.79 -12.11
C PRO A 158 -8.73 29.08 -12.84
N GLY A 159 -9.46 29.44 -13.90
CA GLY A 159 -8.96 30.34 -14.93
C GLY A 159 -8.69 31.77 -14.48
N ALA A 160 -7.84 32.44 -15.26
CA ALA A 160 -7.87 33.87 -15.55
C ALA A 160 -9.19 34.28 -16.25
N ALA A 161 -10.33 33.77 -15.75
CA ALA A 161 -11.66 33.97 -16.28
C ALA A 161 -12.44 34.95 -15.39
N ARG A 162 -11.85 36.12 -15.08
CA ARG A 162 -12.56 37.26 -14.48
C ARG A 162 -12.01 38.64 -14.90
N THR A 163 -11.56 38.80 -16.14
CA THR A 163 -11.44 40.13 -16.76
C THR A 163 -11.71 40.00 -18.26
N ALA A 164 -12.99 39.87 -18.64
CA ALA A 164 -13.40 40.15 -20.00
C ALA A 164 -13.54 41.67 -20.14
N SER A 165 -12.43 42.33 -20.48
CA SER A 165 -12.45 43.59 -21.23
C SER A 165 -12.10 43.24 -22.67
N HIS A 166 -12.84 43.83 -23.60
CA HIS A 166 -12.84 43.57 -25.03
C HIS A 166 -11.44 43.40 -25.64
N THR A 167 -11.08 42.18 -26.03
CA THR A 167 -10.18 41.87 -27.17
C THR A 167 -10.22 40.36 -27.46
N THR A 168 -10.03 40.04 -28.73
CA THR A 168 -10.34 38.80 -29.46
C THR A 168 -9.66 37.50 -28.98
N GLY A 169 -10.45 36.43 -28.80
CA GLY A 169 -10.01 35.03 -28.74
C GLY A 169 -10.45 34.28 -27.47
N PRO A 170 -10.87 32.99 -27.53
CA PRO A 170 -11.17 32.22 -26.32
C PRO A 170 -9.88 32.03 -25.51
N ALA A 171 -9.81 32.66 -24.33
CA ALA A 171 -8.73 32.44 -23.38
C ALA A 171 -8.72 30.98 -22.95
N ARG A 172 -7.64 30.27 -23.30
CA ARG A 172 -7.49 28.83 -23.04
C ARG A 172 -7.24 28.59 -21.55
N PRO A 173 -7.84 27.58 -20.92
CA PRO A 173 -7.46 27.20 -19.56
C PRO A 173 -5.98 26.80 -19.55
N THR A 174 -5.19 27.44 -18.68
CA THR A 174 -3.84 26.96 -18.37
C THR A 174 -4.00 25.70 -17.50
N ALA A 175 -3.40 24.58 -17.88
CA ALA A 175 -3.39 23.40 -17.01
C ALA A 175 -2.39 23.62 -15.85
N PHE A 176 -2.61 22.97 -14.71
CA PHE A 176 -1.58 22.91 -13.68
C PHE A 176 -0.32 22.21 -14.24
N ALA A 177 0.85 22.66 -13.81
CA ALA A 177 2.09 21.95 -14.12
C ALA A 177 2.13 20.62 -13.36
N LEU A 178 2.50 19.53 -14.04
CA LEU A 178 2.73 18.26 -13.39
C LEU A 178 4.07 18.28 -12.62
N PRO A 179 4.20 17.56 -11.49
CA PRO A 179 5.44 17.44 -10.76
C PRO A 179 6.59 16.91 -11.63
N THR A 180 7.81 17.35 -11.35
CA THR A 180 9.01 16.89 -12.06
C THR A 180 9.46 15.51 -11.59
N GLY A 181 10.07 14.74 -12.49
CA GLY A 181 10.69 13.45 -12.16
C GLY A 181 9.68 12.34 -11.83
N MET A 182 8.44 12.47 -12.28
CA MET A 182 7.39 11.47 -12.03
C MET A 182 7.79 10.07 -12.53
N ARG A 183 7.57 9.08 -11.67
CA ARG A 183 7.89 7.68 -11.90
C ARG A 183 6.74 6.79 -11.45
N LEU A 184 6.45 5.78 -12.25
CA LEU A 184 5.63 4.65 -11.88
C LEU A 184 6.46 3.65 -11.07
N GLU A 185 5.96 3.31 -9.89
CA GLU A 185 6.54 2.33 -8.99
C GLU A 185 5.70 1.05 -9.05
N LEU A 186 6.33 -0.04 -9.49
CA LEU A 186 5.76 -1.38 -9.52
C LEU A 186 6.39 -2.20 -8.40
N VAL A 187 5.57 -2.70 -7.49
CA VAL A 187 6.03 -3.31 -6.26
C VAL A 187 5.62 -4.77 -6.22
N ASP A 188 6.62 -5.65 -6.19
CA ASP A 188 6.46 -7.05 -5.85
C ASP A 188 6.59 -7.22 -4.32
N PRO A 189 5.56 -7.73 -3.63
CA PRO A 189 5.61 -7.99 -2.19
C PRO A 189 6.69 -9.01 -1.79
N GLY A 190 7.15 -9.83 -2.73
CA GLY A 190 8.02 -10.98 -2.47
C GLY A 190 7.33 -12.07 -1.66
N GLU A 191 8.09 -13.13 -1.41
CA GLU A 191 7.59 -14.27 -0.65
C GLU A 191 7.41 -13.95 0.84
N GLY A 192 6.42 -14.58 1.45
CA GLY A 192 6.07 -14.37 2.86
C GLY A 192 6.97 -15.10 3.85
N ALA A 193 8.01 -15.80 3.38
CA ALA A 193 8.93 -16.56 4.23
C ALA A 193 10.16 -15.72 4.58
N PRO A 194 10.33 -15.29 5.84
CA PRO A 194 11.57 -14.67 6.26
C PRO A 194 12.70 -15.72 6.29
N PRO A 195 13.96 -15.35 5.99
CA PRO A 195 15.10 -16.22 6.24
C PRO A 195 15.17 -16.62 7.73
N ALA A 196 15.72 -17.80 7.99
CA ALA A 196 15.95 -18.33 9.33
C ALA A 196 16.83 -17.36 10.16
N PRO A 197 16.71 -17.34 11.50
CA PRO A 197 17.57 -16.51 12.33
C PRO A 197 19.04 -16.88 12.13
N GLU A 198 19.93 -15.90 12.05
CA GLU A 198 21.31 -16.12 12.46
C GLU A 198 21.32 -16.26 13.98
N ASP A 199 21.95 -17.32 14.49
CA ASP A 199 22.01 -17.66 15.91
C ASP A 199 22.70 -16.54 16.72
N GLY A 200 21.89 -15.73 17.39
CA GLY A 200 22.32 -14.72 18.35
C GLY A 200 21.72 -14.98 19.74
N PRO A 201 22.35 -14.52 20.83
CA PRO A 201 21.98 -14.90 22.19
C PRO A 201 20.50 -14.63 22.51
N ARG A 202 19.82 -15.67 22.99
CA ARG A 202 18.39 -15.73 23.29
C ARG A 202 18.03 -14.97 24.57
N THR A 203 18.00 -13.63 24.55
CA THR A 203 17.26 -12.83 25.55
C THR A 203 17.00 -11.40 25.06
N THR A 204 16.10 -11.25 24.09
CA THR A 204 15.15 -10.11 24.10
C THR A 204 13.78 -10.64 23.69
N ALA A 205 12.72 -9.87 23.87
CA ALA A 205 11.34 -10.24 23.53
C ALA A 205 10.78 -9.16 22.60
N VAL A 206 9.85 -9.51 21.69
CA VAL A 206 9.12 -8.54 20.86
C VAL A 206 8.35 -7.61 21.79
N ALA A 207 8.92 -6.42 22.02
CA ALA A 207 8.41 -5.42 22.93
C ALA A 207 8.14 -5.90 24.38
N GLY A 208 8.79 -6.99 24.82
CA GLY A 208 8.54 -7.63 26.12
C GLY A 208 7.30 -8.53 26.20
N LEU A 209 6.63 -8.80 25.07
CA LEU A 209 5.30 -9.43 25.04
C LEU A 209 5.26 -10.82 24.39
N ALA A 210 6.29 -11.19 23.62
CA ALA A 210 6.45 -12.50 23.00
C ALA A 210 7.94 -12.78 22.78
N PRO A 211 8.38 -14.05 22.66
CA PRO A 211 9.76 -14.37 22.32
C PRO A 211 10.22 -13.67 21.03
N LEU A 212 11.51 -13.33 20.94
CA LEU A 212 12.09 -13.00 19.64
C LEU A 212 11.81 -14.12 18.65
N GLY A 213 11.40 -13.78 17.44
CA GLY A 213 11.05 -14.78 16.44
C GLY A 213 9.58 -15.20 16.43
N ALA A 214 8.76 -14.76 17.39
CA ALA A 214 7.33 -15.06 17.36
C ALA A 214 6.66 -14.43 16.13
N HIS A 215 5.81 -15.19 15.43
CA HIS A 215 4.96 -14.70 14.34
C HIS A 215 3.73 -13.94 14.86
N GLU A 216 3.33 -14.19 16.10
CA GLU A 216 2.17 -13.57 16.71
C GLU A 216 2.44 -13.30 18.20
N ILE A 217 1.91 -12.18 18.68
CA ILE A 217 1.83 -11.86 20.09
C ILE A 217 0.42 -12.25 20.54
N PRO A 218 0.27 -13.27 21.41
CA PRO A 218 -1.02 -13.89 21.70
C PRO A 218 -1.94 -12.92 22.45
N ALA A 219 -3.25 -12.98 22.22
CA ALA A 219 -4.21 -12.16 22.96
C ALA A 219 -4.16 -12.44 24.47
N GLU A 220 -4.36 -11.41 25.29
CA GLU A 220 -4.60 -11.55 26.72
C GLU A 220 -6.10 -11.73 26.97
N ARG A 221 -6.45 -12.66 27.87
CA ARG A 221 -7.85 -12.95 28.20
C ARG A 221 -8.48 -11.90 29.13
N GLN A 222 -7.68 -11.24 29.95
CA GLN A 222 -8.14 -10.33 31.00
C GLN A 222 -7.40 -8.99 30.96
N ARG A 223 -7.98 -7.99 31.63
CA ARG A 223 -7.36 -6.68 31.81
C ARG A 223 -6.23 -6.77 32.82
N ALA A 224 -5.04 -6.31 32.45
CA ALA A 224 -3.90 -6.28 33.36
C ALA A 224 -4.00 -5.14 34.39
N LYS A 225 -4.66 -4.03 34.05
CA LYS A 225 -4.78 -2.82 34.89
C LYS A 225 -6.17 -2.19 34.74
N PRO A 226 -6.67 -1.44 35.74
CA PRO A 226 -7.87 -0.64 35.59
C PRO A 226 -7.79 0.24 34.34
N TYR A 227 -8.89 0.33 33.59
CA TYR A 227 -8.99 1.14 32.38
C TYR A 227 -8.01 0.81 31.25
N THR A 228 -7.34 -0.34 31.30
CA THR A 228 -6.55 -0.89 30.20
C THR A 228 -7.28 -2.10 29.65
N GLY A 229 -7.77 -2.02 28.41
CA GLY A 229 -8.44 -3.15 27.76
C GLY A 229 -7.48 -4.34 27.58
N PRO A 230 -7.98 -5.59 27.48
CA PRO A 230 -7.15 -6.75 27.21
C PRO A 230 -6.40 -6.57 25.89
N ARG A 231 -5.13 -6.97 25.86
CA ARG A 231 -4.34 -6.89 24.63
C ARG A 231 -4.91 -7.83 23.57
N PRO A 232 -5.22 -7.35 22.35
CA PRO A 232 -5.61 -8.24 21.28
C PRO A 232 -4.42 -9.04 20.76
N SER A 233 -4.71 -10.07 19.97
CA SER A 233 -3.66 -10.76 19.21
C SER A 233 -3.07 -9.81 18.17
N ILE A 234 -1.75 -9.85 17.98
CA ILE A 234 -1.03 -8.97 17.04
C ILE A 234 -0.06 -9.82 16.23
N THR A 235 -0.23 -9.86 14.92
CA THR A 235 0.75 -10.44 14.01
C THR A 235 1.99 -9.56 13.98
N THR A 236 3.13 -10.14 14.34
CA THR A 236 4.41 -9.40 14.40
C THR A 236 4.89 -9.09 12.99
N ARG A 237 5.90 -8.22 12.91
CA ARG A 237 6.63 -7.97 11.66
C ARG A 237 7.12 -9.25 10.97
N ARG A 238 7.71 -10.15 11.74
CA ARG A 238 8.06 -11.50 11.25
C ARG A 238 6.84 -12.30 10.79
N GLY A 239 5.73 -12.21 11.54
CA GLY A 239 4.47 -12.87 11.23
C GLY A 239 3.88 -12.55 9.87
N TRP A 240 4.09 -11.32 9.37
CA TRP A 240 3.65 -10.93 8.03
C TRP A 240 4.78 -10.91 6.97
N GLY A 241 6.00 -11.29 7.36
CA GLY A 241 7.16 -11.41 6.47
C GLY A 241 7.87 -10.08 6.19
N ALA A 242 7.97 -9.20 7.19
CA ALA A 242 8.72 -7.96 7.04
C ALA A 242 10.19 -8.22 6.71
N ASP A 243 10.69 -7.58 5.65
CA ASP A 243 12.12 -7.50 5.40
C ASP A 243 12.72 -6.37 6.25
N GLU A 244 13.26 -6.74 7.42
CA GLU A 244 13.87 -5.80 8.36
C GLU A 244 15.10 -5.08 7.79
N LYS A 245 15.67 -5.53 6.66
CA LYS A 245 16.79 -4.85 5.99
C LYS A 245 16.36 -3.56 5.28
N LEU A 246 15.06 -3.40 4.97
CA LEU A 246 14.56 -2.20 4.30
C LEU A 246 14.57 -0.99 5.24
N ARG A 247 14.13 -1.16 6.49
CA ARG A 247 14.02 -0.02 7.43
C ARG A 247 15.37 0.41 8.00
N GLU A 248 15.38 1.62 8.54
CA GLU A 248 16.45 2.04 9.42
C GLU A 248 16.51 1.25 10.73
N LYS A 249 17.73 1.10 11.26
CA LYS A 249 18.00 0.30 12.46
C LYS A 249 17.45 0.93 13.75
N LYS A 250 17.50 2.27 13.87
CA LYS A 250 17.20 3.00 15.11
C LYS A 250 15.71 3.38 15.21
N TYR A 251 15.15 3.21 16.40
CA TYR A 251 13.79 3.66 16.72
C TYR A 251 13.80 5.07 17.29
N VAL A 252 12.76 5.85 16.96
CA VAL A 252 12.50 7.15 17.56
C VAL A 252 11.26 7.04 18.42
N TYR A 253 11.35 7.42 19.69
CA TYR A 253 10.23 7.38 20.63
C TYR A 253 9.76 8.77 21.01
N THR A 254 8.45 8.88 21.23
CA THR A 254 7.79 10.06 21.80
C THR A 254 7.47 9.78 23.27
N LYS A 255 6.93 10.77 24.00
CA LYS A 255 6.67 10.63 25.45
C LYS A 255 5.60 9.59 25.77
N LYS A 256 4.44 9.67 25.12
CA LYS A 256 3.28 8.77 25.33
C LYS A 256 2.28 8.86 24.18
N VAL A 257 1.46 7.83 23.99
CA VAL A 257 0.37 7.83 22.99
C VAL A 257 -0.88 8.45 23.60
N LYS A 258 -1.17 9.71 23.24
CA LYS A 258 -2.33 10.47 23.71
C LYS A 258 -3.56 10.27 22.84
N ALA A 259 -3.36 10.00 21.55
CA ALA A 259 -4.43 9.82 20.58
C ALA A 259 -4.09 8.71 19.57
N ALA A 260 -5.13 8.15 18.96
CA ALA A 260 -5.03 7.29 17.79
C ALA A 260 -5.67 7.98 16.58
N PHE A 261 -4.93 8.07 15.48
CA PHE A 261 -5.46 8.49 14.18
C PHE A 261 -5.78 7.25 13.36
N VAL A 262 -7.06 7.11 12.99
CA VAL A 262 -7.54 6.04 12.13
C VAL A 262 -7.48 6.50 10.68
N HIS A 263 -6.84 5.66 9.88
CA HIS A 263 -6.60 5.80 8.45
C HIS A 263 -7.28 4.69 7.68
N HIS A 264 -7.48 4.90 6.39
CA HIS A 264 -7.55 3.80 5.43
C HIS A 264 -6.23 3.72 4.67
N SER A 265 -5.91 2.59 4.03
CA SER A 265 -4.70 2.52 3.19
C SER A 265 -4.90 3.04 1.77
N ALA A 266 -6.15 3.26 1.37
CA ALA A 266 -6.55 3.61 0.00
C ALA A 266 -6.12 2.61 -1.10
N THR A 267 -5.72 1.38 -0.71
CA THR A 267 -5.21 0.34 -1.62
C THR A 267 -6.27 -0.41 -2.42
N GLY A 268 -7.55 -0.07 -2.32
CA GLY A 268 -8.63 -0.88 -2.86
C GLY A 268 -8.97 -2.09 -1.97
N ASN A 269 -10.10 -2.75 -2.27
CA ASN A 269 -10.72 -3.75 -1.36
C ASN A 269 -10.70 -5.20 -1.88
N ASN A 270 -10.09 -5.44 -3.04
CA ASN A 270 -10.20 -6.71 -3.79
C ASN A 270 -9.26 -7.82 -3.30
N TYR A 271 -8.34 -7.52 -2.39
CA TYR A 271 -7.46 -8.53 -1.79
C TYR A 271 -8.24 -9.54 -0.93
N ARG A 272 -7.83 -10.80 -0.88
CA ARG A 272 -8.33 -11.81 0.07
C ARG A 272 -7.65 -11.61 1.43
N CYS A 273 -8.28 -11.96 2.55
CA CYS A 273 -7.64 -11.79 3.86
C CYS A 273 -6.32 -12.56 4.00
N SER A 274 -6.16 -13.70 3.32
CA SER A 274 -4.88 -14.42 3.23
C SER A 274 -3.78 -13.63 2.52
N GLN A 275 -4.14 -12.66 1.66
CA GLN A 275 -3.20 -11.76 0.98
C GLN A 275 -2.85 -10.51 1.81
N ALA A 276 -3.47 -10.29 2.97
CA ALA A 276 -3.19 -9.11 3.80
C ALA A 276 -1.69 -8.96 4.13
N PRO A 277 -0.92 -10.02 4.47
CA PRO A 277 0.53 -9.90 4.63
C PRO A 277 1.24 -9.38 3.38
N SER A 278 0.87 -9.85 2.18
CA SER A 278 1.46 -9.36 0.92
C SER A 278 1.11 -7.89 0.68
N VAL A 279 -0.14 -7.48 0.91
CA VAL A 279 -0.54 -6.06 0.83
C VAL A 279 0.34 -5.21 1.76
N ILE A 280 0.55 -5.66 3.00
CA ILE A 280 1.38 -4.93 3.99
C ILE A 280 2.84 -4.87 3.53
N ARG A 281 3.42 -5.97 3.03
CA ARG A 281 4.78 -5.97 2.48
C ARG A 281 4.93 -5.00 1.31
N SER A 282 3.95 -4.95 0.40
CA SER A 282 3.96 -3.99 -0.70
C SER A 282 3.89 -2.53 -0.22
N ILE A 283 3.00 -2.20 0.72
CA ILE A 283 2.94 -0.84 1.29
C ILE A 283 4.25 -0.50 1.99
N TYR A 284 4.82 -1.44 2.75
CA TYR A 284 6.10 -1.25 3.43
C TYR A 284 7.24 -0.95 2.45
N ARG A 285 7.35 -1.75 1.38
CA ARG A 285 8.34 -1.53 0.33
C ARG A 285 8.12 -0.21 -0.40
N TYR A 286 6.88 0.15 -0.69
CA TYR A 286 6.54 1.45 -1.31
C TYR A 286 6.96 2.62 -0.41
N HIS A 287 6.62 2.59 0.88
CA HIS A 287 7.00 3.64 1.83
C HIS A 287 8.53 3.80 1.92
N VAL A 288 9.27 2.69 1.98
CA VAL A 288 10.73 2.75 2.18
C VAL A 288 11.49 2.99 0.88
N ASN A 289 11.31 2.12 -0.12
CA ASN A 289 12.12 2.13 -1.33
C ASN A 289 11.67 3.20 -2.32
N SER A 290 10.35 3.42 -2.43
CA SER A 290 9.80 4.36 -3.40
C SER A 290 9.72 5.77 -2.81
N MET A 291 9.18 5.91 -1.59
CA MET A 291 8.96 7.21 -0.94
C MET A 291 10.14 7.68 -0.06
N GLY A 292 11.12 6.82 0.21
CA GLY A 292 12.33 7.17 0.97
C GLY A 292 12.14 7.28 2.49
N TRP A 293 11.10 6.65 3.04
CA TRP A 293 10.81 6.69 4.48
C TRP A 293 11.69 5.72 5.26
N ARG A 294 11.80 5.97 6.56
CA ARG A 294 12.69 5.19 7.45
C ARG A 294 12.10 3.83 7.79
N ASP A 295 10.77 3.70 7.74
CA ASP A 295 9.99 2.47 7.94
C ASP A 295 8.53 2.71 7.50
N LEU A 296 7.65 1.71 7.63
CA LEU A 296 6.22 1.85 7.44
C LEU A 296 5.64 2.96 8.33
N GLY A 297 4.89 3.90 7.75
CA GLY A 297 4.45 5.11 8.45
C GLY A 297 3.43 4.88 9.56
N TYR A 298 2.62 3.82 9.44
CA TYR A 298 1.59 3.47 10.42
C TYR A 298 2.16 2.62 11.54
N ASN A 299 1.72 2.84 12.78
CA ASN A 299 2.11 2.01 13.92
C ASN A 299 1.45 0.63 13.87
N PHE A 300 0.21 0.56 13.36
CA PHE A 300 -0.54 -0.68 13.23
C PHE A 300 -1.35 -0.70 11.95
N LEU A 301 -1.65 -1.90 11.45
CA LEU A 301 -2.55 -2.13 10.32
C LEU A 301 -3.63 -3.13 10.72
N ILE A 302 -4.80 -3.00 10.12
CA ILE A 302 -5.96 -3.86 10.37
C ILE A 302 -6.58 -4.26 9.05
N ASP A 303 -6.70 -5.56 8.79
CA ASP A 303 -7.35 -6.04 7.58
C ASP A 303 -8.89 -6.04 7.71
N LYS A 304 -9.58 -6.24 6.58
CA LYS A 304 -11.05 -6.36 6.55
C LYS A 304 -11.60 -7.59 7.30
N CYS A 305 -10.75 -8.55 7.69
CA CYS A 305 -11.11 -9.68 8.53
C CYS A 305 -10.90 -9.41 10.03
N GLY A 306 -10.35 -8.25 10.41
CA GLY A 306 -10.13 -7.86 11.80
C GLY A 306 -8.81 -8.37 12.40
N LYS A 307 -7.88 -8.87 11.57
CA LYS A 307 -6.52 -9.22 12.02
C LYS A 307 -5.69 -7.94 12.19
N ILE A 308 -4.97 -7.86 13.30
CA ILE A 308 -4.14 -6.70 13.68
C ILE A 308 -2.68 -7.05 13.42
N TYR A 309 -1.96 -6.13 12.78
CA TYR A 309 -0.57 -6.28 12.40
C TYR A 309 0.27 -5.17 13.02
N GLU A 310 1.44 -5.54 13.53
CA GLU A 310 2.49 -4.59 13.88
C GLU A 310 2.97 -3.86 12.62
N GLY A 311 2.94 -2.53 12.64
CA GLY A 311 3.49 -1.69 11.58
C GLY A 311 4.90 -1.21 11.93
N ARG A 312 5.05 0.08 12.23
CA ARG A 312 6.30 0.74 12.64
C ARG A 312 7.04 -0.05 13.74
N ALA A 313 8.27 -0.46 13.44
CA ALA A 313 9.05 -1.35 14.30
C ALA A 313 9.35 -0.74 15.68
N GLY A 314 9.38 -1.58 16.71
CA GLY A 314 9.63 -1.17 18.10
C GLY A 314 8.42 -0.52 18.80
N GLY A 315 7.28 -0.42 18.11
CA GLY A 315 6.11 0.34 18.55
C GLY A 315 5.04 -0.41 19.33
N VAL A 316 5.08 -1.75 19.41
CA VAL A 316 3.93 -2.52 19.90
C VAL A 316 3.47 -2.06 21.29
N SER A 317 4.37 -2.05 22.28
CA SER A 317 4.06 -1.53 23.63
C SER A 317 4.55 -0.09 23.87
N LYS A 318 5.44 0.45 23.03
CA LYS A 318 6.06 1.79 23.20
C LYS A 318 5.46 2.87 22.28
N ALA A 319 5.72 4.13 22.58
CA ALA A 319 5.22 5.28 21.80
C ALA A 319 6.17 5.63 20.64
N VAL A 320 6.41 4.68 19.72
CA VAL A 320 7.29 4.92 18.56
C VAL A 320 6.68 5.98 17.63
N LEU A 321 7.52 6.90 17.17
CA LEU A 321 7.14 7.94 16.21
C LEU A 321 6.86 7.31 14.84
N GLY A 322 5.67 7.56 14.30
CA GLY A 322 5.29 7.19 12.94
C GLY A 322 5.45 8.35 11.94
N ALA A 323 4.90 8.15 10.74
CA ALA A 323 4.82 9.13 9.65
C ALA A 323 3.46 8.99 8.93
N HIS A 324 2.38 9.04 9.70
CA HIS A 324 1.02 8.74 9.24
C HIS A 324 0.10 9.96 9.21
N THR A 325 0.36 10.99 10.03
CA THR A 325 -0.47 12.19 10.12
C THR A 325 0.43 13.39 10.28
N TYR A 326 0.73 14.03 9.15
CA TYR A 326 1.58 15.21 9.12
C TYR A 326 1.09 16.27 10.12
N GLY A 327 2.00 16.71 10.98
CA GLY A 327 1.72 17.65 12.06
C GLY A 327 1.30 17.01 13.38
N PHE A 328 0.96 15.72 13.41
CA PHE A 328 0.51 15.02 14.62
C PHE A 328 1.11 13.64 14.80
N ASN A 329 2.24 13.33 14.14
CA ASN A 329 2.93 12.05 14.34
C ASN A 329 3.44 11.91 15.79
N SER A 330 3.85 13.02 16.41
CA SER A 330 4.29 13.03 17.80
C SER A 330 3.14 12.80 18.78
N ASN A 331 3.39 11.97 19.81
CA ASN A 331 2.43 11.65 20.88
C ASN A 331 1.10 11.02 20.41
N SER A 332 1.11 10.39 19.24
CA SER A 332 -0.04 9.67 18.71
C SER A 332 0.38 8.31 18.16
N MET A 333 -0.58 7.56 17.66
CA MET A 333 -0.32 6.39 16.83
C MET A 333 -1.24 6.40 15.62
N GLY A 334 -0.76 5.87 14.49
CA GLY A 334 -1.52 5.67 13.27
C GLY A 334 -1.99 4.22 13.15
N ILE A 335 -3.27 4.05 12.83
CA ILE A 335 -3.87 2.75 12.51
C ILE A 335 -4.39 2.80 11.08
N ALA A 336 -3.78 2.06 10.15
CA ALA A 336 -4.30 1.91 8.79
C ALA A 336 -5.25 0.71 8.69
N VAL A 337 -6.53 0.97 8.43
CA VAL A 337 -7.45 -0.09 8.03
C VAL A 337 -7.25 -0.35 6.54
N LEU A 338 -6.78 -1.55 6.19
CA LEU A 338 -6.49 -1.92 4.81
C LEU A 338 -7.77 -1.84 3.97
N GLY A 339 -7.73 -1.07 2.90
CA GLY A 339 -8.84 -0.85 1.98
C GLY A 339 -9.11 0.62 1.66
N THR A 340 -10.13 0.82 0.84
CA THR A 340 -10.65 2.15 0.45
C THR A 340 -12.09 2.27 0.94
N TYR A 341 -12.32 3.15 1.91
CA TYR A 341 -13.61 3.27 2.63
C TYR A 341 -14.37 4.58 2.34
N SER A 342 -14.13 5.19 1.18
CA SER A 342 -14.86 6.38 0.72
C SER A 342 -16.35 6.05 0.49
N SER A 343 -16.62 4.97 -0.25
CA SER A 343 -17.98 4.48 -0.54
C SER A 343 -18.27 3.10 0.06
N LYS A 344 -17.25 2.23 0.20
CA LYS A 344 -17.39 0.89 0.79
C LYS A 344 -17.46 0.96 2.31
N LYS A 345 -18.41 0.23 2.91
CA LYS A 345 -18.51 0.11 4.37
C LYS A 345 -17.39 -0.80 4.91
N PRO A 346 -16.70 -0.42 6.01
CA PRO A 346 -15.79 -1.33 6.69
C PRO A 346 -16.55 -2.50 7.32
N SER A 347 -15.90 -3.65 7.42
CA SER A 347 -16.48 -4.80 8.11
C SER A 347 -16.63 -4.53 9.61
N SER A 348 -17.58 -5.21 10.25
CA SER A 348 -17.72 -5.15 11.71
C SER A 348 -16.47 -5.68 12.42
N ALA A 349 -15.79 -6.66 11.83
CA ALA A 349 -14.55 -7.22 12.35
C ALA A 349 -13.42 -6.17 12.39
N ALA A 350 -13.22 -5.40 11.32
CA ALA A 350 -12.23 -4.33 11.27
C ALA A 350 -12.52 -3.24 12.30
N VAL A 351 -13.78 -2.78 12.41
CA VAL A 351 -14.16 -1.76 13.41
C VAL A 351 -13.97 -2.29 14.85
N LYS A 352 -14.31 -3.56 15.12
CA LYS A 352 -14.06 -4.19 16.43
C LYS A 352 -12.56 -4.31 16.71
N ALA A 353 -11.73 -4.61 15.72
CA ALA A 353 -10.29 -4.67 15.85
C ALA A 353 -9.68 -3.30 16.20
N VAL A 354 -10.13 -2.21 15.54
CA VAL A 354 -9.76 -0.84 15.92
C VAL A 354 -10.12 -0.59 17.38
N ALA A 355 -11.32 -0.97 17.81
CA ALA A 355 -11.76 -0.78 19.19
C ALA A 355 -10.92 -1.58 20.21
N ARG A 356 -10.58 -2.84 19.93
CA ARG A 356 -9.73 -3.67 20.82
C ARG A 356 -8.32 -3.11 20.92
N LEU A 357 -7.71 -2.78 19.78
CA LEU A 357 -6.36 -2.22 19.73
C LEU A 357 -6.28 -0.89 20.51
N THR A 358 -7.23 0.01 20.25
CA THR A 358 -7.26 1.32 20.93
C THR A 358 -7.58 1.20 22.41
N ALA A 359 -8.48 0.29 22.83
CA ALA A 359 -8.76 0.04 24.24
C ALA A 359 -7.50 -0.35 25.03
N TRP A 360 -6.68 -1.24 24.46
CA TRP A 360 -5.43 -1.67 25.06
C TRP A 360 -4.35 -0.59 24.99
N LYS A 361 -3.97 -0.17 23.77
CA LYS A 361 -2.79 0.69 23.54
C LYS A 361 -2.92 2.08 24.15
N LEU A 362 -4.11 2.68 24.10
CA LEU A 362 -4.40 3.97 24.75
C LEU A 362 -4.56 3.80 26.26
N GLY A 363 -5.00 2.63 26.72
CA GLY A 363 -5.07 2.25 28.12
C GLY A 363 -3.69 2.25 28.80
N LEU A 364 -2.64 1.82 28.09
CA LEU A 364 -1.25 1.89 28.57
C LEU A 364 -0.80 3.31 28.92
N SER A 365 -1.45 4.33 28.36
CA SER A 365 -1.20 5.76 28.65
C SER A 365 -2.33 6.42 29.44
N GLY A 366 -3.29 5.64 29.95
CA GLY A 366 -4.43 6.11 30.75
C GLY A 366 -5.48 6.92 29.96
N MET A 367 -5.48 6.84 28.63
CA MET A 367 -6.35 7.66 27.80
C MET A 367 -7.75 7.02 27.67
N ASN A 368 -8.80 7.83 27.88
CA ASN A 368 -10.20 7.43 27.73
C ASN A 368 -10.63 7.51 26.25
N PRO A 369 -11.05 6.41 25.60
CA PRO A 369 -11.48 6.39 24.20
C PRO A 369 -12.63 7.33 23.84
N ARG A 370 -13.53 7.65 24.79
CA ARG A 370 -14.64 8.61 24.58
C ARG A 370 -14.21 10.05 24.83
N GLY A 371 -13.04 10.25 25.41
CA GLY A 371 -12.53 11.56 25.79
C GLY A 371 -11.94 12.36 24.63
N LYS A 372 -11.49 13.57 24.99
CA LYS A 372 -10.69 14.45 24.15
C LYS A 372 -9.32 14.66 24.77
N THR A 373 -8.34 14.98 23.93
CA THR A 373 -6.97 15.30 24.33
C THR A 373 -6.46 16.50 23.54
N TYR A 374 -5.39 17.12 24.01
CA TYR A 374 -4.68 18.14 23.26
C TYR A 374 -3.42 17.56 22.62
N LEU A 375 -3.21 17.85 21.34
CA LEU A 375 -1.94 17.63 20.65
C LEU A 375 -1.42 18.96 20.11
N LYS A 376 -0.09 19.14 20.14
CA LYS A 376 0.56 20.32 19.57
C LYS A 376 0.85 20.03 18.10
N SER A 377 0.32 20.83 17.18
CA SER A 377 0.55 20.69 15.75
C SER A 377 2.03 20.97 15.41
N GLY A 378 2.64 20.10 14.62
CA GLY A 378 3.92 20.30 13.95
C GLY A 378 3.84 21.23 12.72
N GLY A 379 2.63 21.61 12.31
CA GLY A 379 2.35 22.30 11.04
C GLY A 379 1.53 21.42 10.11
N GLY A 380 0.89 22.02 9.11
CA GLY A 380 0.01 21.34 8.17
C GLY A 380 -1.03 22.29 7.59
N ASN A 381 -1.87 21.78 6.70
CA ASN A 381 -2.85 22.60 5.98
C ASN A 381 -4.11 22.96 6.81
N LEU A 382 -4.44 22.21 7.87
CA LEU A 382 -5.52 22.57 8.80
C LEU A 382 -5.06 23.41 9.99
N TYR A 383 -3.86 23.11 10.52
CA TYR A 383 -3.40 23.67 11.78
C TYR A 383 -1.97 24.17 11.68
N ARG A 384 -1.80 25.47 11.94
CA ARG A 384 -0.50 26.13 12.03
C ARG A 384 0.40 25.45 13.08
N LYS A 385 1.71 25.44 12.81
CA LYS A 385 2.72 24.91 13.72
C LYS A 385 2.60 25.56 15.10
N GLY A 386 2.72 24.75 16.14
CA GLY A 386 2.64 25.19 17.54
C GLY A 386 1.23 25.27 18.13
N LYS A 387 0.17 25.21 17.31
CA LYS A 387 -1.21 25.25 17.81
C LYS A 387 -1.53 24.02 18.65
N ASN A 388 -2.04 24.23 19.86
CA ASN A 388 -2.64 23.15 20.66
C ASN A 388 -4.06 22.88 20.18
N VAL A 389 -4.28 21.70 19.60
CA VAL A 389 -5.56 21.30 18.99
C VAL A 389 -6.26 20.29 19.88
N ARG A 390 -7.54 20.53 20.16
CA ARG A 390 -8.38 19.64 20.95
C ARG A 390 -9.03 18.59 20.05
N LEU A 391 -8.57 17.34 20.15
CA LEU A 391 -8.99 16.24 19.30
C LEU A 391 -9.68 15.14 20.11
N ASN A 392 -10.45 14.28 19.46
CA ASN A 392 -10.91 13.05 20.09
C ASN A 392 -9.70 12.14 20.34
N VAL A 393 -9.73 11.38 21.44
CA VAL A 393 -8.67 10.40 21.73
C VAL A 393 -8.56 9.33 20.63
N ILE A 394 -9.67 9.01 19.96
CA ILE A 394 -9.69 8.28 18.69
C ILE A 394 -10.25 9.23 17.64
N SER A 395 -9.40 9.69 16.73
CA SER A 395 -9.69 10.64 15.65
C SER A 395 -9.49 9.98 14.28
N GLY A 396 -10.15 10.51 13.25
CA GLY A 396 -9.82 10.16 11.87
C GLY A 396 -8.67 11.03 11.36
N HIS A 397 -7.98 10.60 10.29
CA HIS A 397 -6.92 11.41 9.69
C HIS A 397 -7.39 12.85 9.37
N ARG A 398 -8.57 12.96 8.75
CA ARG A 398 -9.22 14.25 8.43
C ARG A 398 -9.43 15.22 9.60
N ASP A 399 -9.36 14.75 10.84
CA ASP A 399 -9.47 15.61 12.02
C ASP A 399 -8.16 16.34 12.32
N GLY A 400 -7.02 15.87 11.79
CA GLY A 400 -5.69 16.44 11.97
C GLY A 400 -5.11 17.09 10.70
N PHE A 401 -5.54 16.65 9.53
CA PHE A 401 -5.07 17.16 8.23
C PHE A 401 -6.24 17.25 7.23
N ALA A 402 -6.21 18.15 6.25
CA ALA A 402 -7.29 18.25 5.26
C ALA A 402 -7.10 17.13 4.21
N THR A 403 -7.82 16.03 4.40
CA THR A 403 -7.73 14.81 3.60
C THR A 403 -9.07 14.08 3.55
N SER A 404 -9.27 13.24 2.52
CA SER A 404 -10.41 12.34 2.44
C SER A 404 -10.27 11.14 3.39
N CYS A 405 -9.05 10.83 3.86
CA CYS A 405 -8.76 9.72 4.79
C CYS A 405 -9.48 9.91 6.15
N PRO A 406 -10.06 8.86 6.78
CA PRO A 406 -10.06 7.44 6.43
C PRO A 406 -11.19 7.01 5.48
N GLY A 407 -11.72 7.91 4.67
CA GLY A 407 -12.92 7.69 3.86
C GLY A 407 -14.21 7.85 4.67
N LYS A 408 -15.27 8.32 3.99
CA LYS A 408 -16.55 8.70 4.61
C LYS A 408 -17.19 7.57 5.43
N LYS A 409 -17.14 6.32 4.94
CA LYS A 409 -17.81 5.19 5.62
C LYS A 409 -17.08 4.72 6.87
N LEU A 410 -15.75 4.72 6.86
CA LEU A 410 -14.96 4.35 8.05
C LEU A 410 -14.97 5.49 9.08
N TYR A 411 -14.86 6.75 8.64
CA TYR A 411 -14.99 7.90 9.53
C TYR A 411 -16.32 7.90 10.30
N GLY A 412 -17.43 7.59 9.61
CA GLY A 412 -18.74 7.46 10.24
C GLY A 412 -18.85 6.36 11.31
N LYS A 413 -17.87 5.44 11.42
CA LYS A 413 -17.82 4.39 12.44
C LYS A 413 -16.95 4.72 13.66
N LEU A 414 -16.26 5.87 13.67
CA LEU A 414 -15.38 6.22 14.78
C LEU A 414 -16.13 6.42 16.11
N GLY A 415 -17.38 6.89 16.08
CA GLY A 415 -18.22 6.95 17.28
C GLY A 415 -18.49 5.56 17.90
N THR A 416 -18.74 4.56 17.06
CA THR A 416 -18.90 3.16 17.49
C THR A 416 -17.59 2.60 18.03
N ALA A 417 -16.46 2.87 17.37
CA ALA A 417 -15.14 2.45 17.83
C ALA A 417 -14.81 3.02 19.21
N ARG A 418 -15.04 4.33 19.43
CA ARG A 418 -14.86 5.01 20.73
C ARG A 418 -15.68 4.37 21.84
N SER A 419 -16.97 4.17 21.60
CA SER A 419 -17.87 3.59 22.60
C SER A 419 -17.51 2.13 22.93
N THR A 420 -17.13 1.35 21.91
CA THR A 420 -16.74 -0.06 22.09
C THR A 420 -15.39 -0.19 22.80
N ALA A 421 -14.43 0.67 22.47
CA ALA A 421 -13.12 0.69 23.11
C ALA A 421 -13.23 1.06 24.60
N ALA A 422 -14.09 2.02 24.96
CA ALA A 422 -14.35 2.35 26.35
C ALA A 422 -14.95 1.16 27.13
N LYS A 423 -15.90 0.43 26.54
CA LYS A 423 -16.44 -0.80 27.14
C LYS A 423 -15.33 -1.84 27.40
N TYR A 424 -14.41 -2.04 26.46
CA TYR A 424 -13.28 -2.94 26.67
C TYR A 424 -12.34 -2.46 27.79
N GLN A 425 -12.17 -1.14 27.96
CA GLN A 425 -11.45 -0.58 29.11
C GLN A 425 -12.23 -0.69 30.43
N GLY A 426 -13.53 -1.00 30.41
CA GLY A 426 -14.37 -0.98 31.61
C GLY A 426 -14.77 0.44 32.02
N ARG A 427 -15.09 1.30 31.04
CA ARG A 427 -15.54 2.68 31.21
C ARG A 427 -16.93 2.92 30.64
#